data_AF-A0A3M1W732-F1
#
_entry.id   AF-A0A3M1W732-F1
#
_cell.length_a   1.000
_cell.length_b   1.000
_cell.length_c   1.000
_cell.angle_alpha   90.00
_cell.angle_beta   90.00
_cell.angle_gamma   90.00
#
_symmetry.space_group_name_H-M   'P 1'
#
loop_
_entity.id
_entity.type
_entity.pdbx_description
1 polymer ?
#
loop_
_entity_poly.entity_id
_entity_poly.type
_entity_poly.pdbx_seq_one_letter_code
_entity_poly.pdbx_strand_id
1 'polypeptide(L)'
;MRRDASRSREEMTMPIPAARAWLTALVAIPAALAVAAPPAAEGKAPRLVVEKESIDIGAVRAGEDAVATFVLRNEGDAPLHVLRAKPS
;
A
#
# COMPACT_ATOMS: atom_id res chain seq x y z
N MET A 1 50.06 -34.59 58.46
CA MET A 1 50.18 -33.14 58.76
C MET A 1 51.60 -32.69 58.44
N ARG A 2 51.82 -32.08 57.27
CA ARG A 2 52.74 -30.95 56.97
C ARG A 2 52.45 -30.46 55.55
N ARG A 3 52.32 -29.13 55.42
CA ARG A 3 51.99 -28.37 54.22
C ARG A 3 53.24 -28.10 53.38
N ASP A 4 52.97 -27.46 52.24
CA ASP A 4 53.84 -26.69 51.33
C ASP A 4 54.45 -27.51 50.19
N ALA A 5 53.99 -27.41 48.94
CA ALA A 5 53.65 -26.25 48.11
C ALA A 5 54.85 -25.32 47.89
N SER A 6 55.72 -25.69 46.95
CA SER A 6 56.60 -24.77 46.21
C SER A 6 57.10 -25.50 44.97
N ARG A 7 56.55 -25.17 43.81
CA ARG A 7 57.28 -24.34 42.84
C ARG A 7 58.30 -25.16 42.02
N SER A 8 57.80 -26.09 41.21
CA SER A 8 58.46 -26.46 39.95
C SER A 8 57.59 -25.92 38.83
N ARG A 9 57.72 -24.60 38.66
CA ARG A 9 57.09 -23.79 37.62
C ARG A 9 58.13 -23.57 36.54
N GLU A 10 58.49 -24.65 35.85
CA GLU A 10 59.30 -24.72 34.63
C GLU A 10 58.73 -25.96 33.91
N GLU A 11 58.25 -25.97 32.68
CA GLU A 11 58.35 -25.06 31.55
C GLU A 11 56.95 -24.87 30.96
N MET A 12 56.40 -23.67 31.11
CA MET A 12 55.26 -23.23 30.31
C MET A 12 55.84 -22.65 29.01
N THR A 13 56.29 -23.52 28.11
CA THR A 13 56.80 -23.12 26.79
C THR A 13 55.75 -23.37 25.71
N MET A 14 55.17 -22.25 25.25
CA MET A 14 54.38 -22.01 24.03
C MET A 14 52.94 -22.55 23.96
N PRO A 15 51.99 -21.71 23.49
CA PRO A 15 51.96 -21.32 22.08
C PRO A 15 51.87 -19.81 21.77
N ILE A 16 52.61 -19.45 20.72
CA ILE A 16 52.49 -18.33 19.76
C ILE A 16 51.04 -18.27 19.18
N PRO A 17 50.52 -17.20 18.52
CA PRO A 17 50.99 -15.81 18.32
C PRO A 17 49.97 -14.72 18.74
N ALA A 18 50.48 -13.49 18.85
CA ALA A 18 49.70 -12.28 18.70
C ALA A 18 48.95 -12.27 17.35
N ALA A 19 47.64 -12.54 17.36
CA ALA A 19 46.80 -12.46 16.18
C ALA A 19 45.43 -11.85 16.54
N ARG A 20 45.27 -10.59 16.14
CA ARG A 20 44.08 -10.04 15.46
C ARG A 20 42.72 -10.52 15.98
N ALA A 21 42.08 -9.74 16.85
CA ALA A 21 40.62 -9.69 16.91
C ALA A 21 40.14 -8.45 17.68
N TRP A 22 40.01 -7.32 16.98
CA TRP A 22 39.17 -6.22 17.44
C TRP A 22 37.71 -6.67 17.18
N LEU A 23 37.04 -7.21 18.20
CA LEU A 23 35.64 -7.66 18.13
C LEU A 23 34.95 -7.17 19.42
N THR A 24 33.84 -6.44 19.45
CA THR A 24 32.86 -6.03 18.45
C THR A 24 32.21 -4.74 18.98
N ALA A 25 32.09 -3.71 18.15
CA ALA A 25 31.21 -2.59 18.47
C ALA A 25 29.77 -3.07 18.27
N LEU A 26 29.03 -3.26 19.37
CA LEU A 26 27.61 -3.57 19.34
C LEU A 26 26.85 -2.29 18.93
N VAL A 27 26.65 -2.12 17.63
CA VAL A 27 25.78 -1.06 17.12
C VAL A 27 24.33 -1.50 17.35
N ALA A 28 23.69 -0.94 18.36
CA ALA A 28 22.25 -1.05 18.54
C ALA A 28 21.56 -0.24 17.44
N ILE A 29 20.91 -0.92 16.49
CA ILE A 29 20.06 -0.28 15.48
C ILE A 29 18.72 0.03 16.16
N PRO A 30 18.25 1.28 16.22
CA PRO A 30 16.92 1.55 16.72
C PRO A 30 15.93 1.04 15.68
N ALA A 31 15.07 0.08 16.07
CA ALA A 31 13.96 -0.35 15.25
C ALA A 31 12.96 0.82 15.12
N ALA A 32 12.91 1.44 13.95
CA ALA A 32 11.90 2.45 13.66
C ALA A 32 10.53 1.77 13.58
N LEU A 33 9.62 2.12 14.49
CA LEU A 33 8.22 1.72 14.42
C LEU A 33 7.55 2.46 13.26
N ALA A 34 7.43 1.81 12.11
CA ALA A 34 6.65 2.32 11.00
C ALA A 34 5.15 2.22 11.37
N VAL A 35 4.51 3.35 11.62
CA VAL A 35 3.06 3.42 11.76
C VAL A 35 2.46 3.24 10.38
N ALA A 36 1.82 2.10 10.12
CA ALA A 36 1.07 1.88 8.89
C ALA A 36 -0.16 2.80 8.91
N ALA A 37 -0.25 3.73 7.96
CA ALA A 37 -1.45 4.52 7.77
C ALA A 37 -2.62 3.59 7.37
N PRO A 38 -3.84 3.81 7.90
CA PRO A 38 -4.99 3.03 7.47
C PRO A 38 -5.22 3.25 5.96
N PRO A 39 -5.69 2.23 5.23
CA PRO A 39 -6.06 2.41 3.83
C PRO A 39 -7.12 3.51 3.75
N ALA A 40 -6.93 4.46 2.83
CA ALA A 40 -7.96 5.44 2.53
C ALA A 40 -9.24 4.66 2.20
N ALA A 41 -10.29 4.86 2.99
CA ALA A 41 -11.59 4.28 2.68
C ALA A 41 -12.03 4.86 1.33
N GLU A 42 -12.04 4.03 0.28
CA GLU A 42 -12.66 4.37 -0.98
C GLU A 42 -14.15 4.60 -0.70
N GLY A 43 -14.50 5.87 -0.51
CA GLY A 43 -15.89 6.26 -0.30
C GLY A 43 -16.70 5.77 -1.48
N LYS A 44 -17.79 5.05 -1.19
CA LYS A 44 -18.78 4.63 -2.19
C LYS A 44 -19.19 5.87 -2.99
N ALA A 45 -18.78 5.95 -4.25
CA ALA A 45 -19.08 7.07 -5.14
C ALA A 45 -20.21 6.68 -6.11
N PRO A 46 -21.12 7.60 -6.45
CA PRO A 46 -22.10 7.34 -7.50
C PRO A 46 -21.37 7.25 -8.85
N ARG A 47 -21.79 6.31 -9.71
CA ARG A 47 -21.21 6.12 -11.04
C ARG A 47 -22.34 6.07 -12.06
N LEU A 48 -22.45 7.10 -12.87
CA LEU A 48 -23.40 7.15 -13.98
C LEU A 48 -22.82 6.45 -15.20
N VAL A 49 -23.55 5.51 -15.77
CA VAL A 49 -23.25 4.91 -17.06
C VAL A 49 -24.42 5.19 -17.99
N VAL A 50 -24.12 5.71 -19.17
CA VAL A 50 -25.10 5.96 -20.24
C VAL A 50 -24.95 4.83 -21.25
N GLU A 51 -26.02 4.08 -21.51
CA GLU A 51 -25.96 2.91 -22.40
C GLU A 51 -25.58 3.32 -23.83
N LYS A 52 -26.06 4.49 -24.26
CA LYS A 52 -25.86 5.00 -25.60
C LYS A 52 -25.67 6.51 -25.55
N GLU A 53 -24.44 6.95 -25.83
CA GLU A 53 -24.04 8.36 -25.75
C GLU A 53 -24.67 9.23 -26.84
N SER A 54 -25.07 8.63 -27.96
CA SER A 54 -25.71 9.32 -29.07
C SER A 54 -26.76 8.46 -29.76
N ILE A 55 -27.92 9.05 -30.05
CA ILE A 55 -29.01 8.42 -30.80
C ILE A 55 -29.23 9.23 -32.07
N ASP A 56 -29.09 8.58 -33.22
CA ASP A 56 -29.56 9.12 -34.48
C ASP A 56 -31.07 8.95 -34.57
N ILE A 57 -31.77 10.08 -34.66
CA ILE A 57 -33.23 10.17 -34.75
C ILE A 57 -33.69 10.09 -36.22
N GLY A 58 -32.75 10.12 -37.17
CA GLY A 58 -33.02 10.06 -38.60
C GLY A 58 -33.71 11.32 -39.14
N ALA A 59 -34.31 11.18 -40.32
CA ALA A 59 -35.04 12.26 -40.96
C ALA A 59 -36.43 12.44 -40.34
N VAL A 60 -36.62 13.55 -39.62
CA VAL A 60 -37.90 13.94 -39.03
C VAL A 60 -38.60 14.95 -39.95
N ARG A 61 -39.87 14.72 -40.28
CA ARG A 61 -40.63 15.67 -41.09
C ARG A 61 -40.97 16.91 -40.28
N ALA A 62 -40.99 18.07 -40.94
CA ALA A 62 -41.41 19.31 -40.30
C ALA A 62 -42.85 19.19 -39.79
N GLY A 63 -43.03 19.41 -38.49
CA GLY A 63 -44.33 19.31 -37.81
C GLY A 63 -44.62 17.95 -37.16
N GLU A 64 -43.72 16.97 -37.25
CA GLU A 64 -43.81 15.72 -36.47
C GLU A 64 -42.90 15.76 -35.24
N ASP A 65 -43.35 15.15 -34.15
CA ASP A 65 -42.56 14.93 -32.95
C ASP A 65 -41.65 13.71 -33.12
N ALA A 66 -40.37 13.86 -32.79
CA ALA A 66 -39.43 12.76 -32.72
C ALA A 66 -39.08 12.46 -31.26
N VAL A 67 -39.32 11.22 -30.83
CA VAL A 67 -39.07 10.77 -29.46
C VAL A 67 -37.87 9.83 -29.44
N ALA A 68 -36.86 10.18 -28.65
CA ALA A 68 -35.70 9.34 -28.38
C ALA A 68 -35.65 8.97 -26.89
N THR A 69 -35.35 7.70 -26.59
CA THR A 69 -35.25 7.19 -25.22
C THR A 69 -33.80 6.90 -24.86
N PHE A 70 -33.32 7.50 -23.76
CA PHE A 70 -32.00 7.22 -23.20
C PHE A 70 -32.13 6.44 -21.90
N VAL A 71 -31.29 5.42 -21.74
CA VAL A 71 -31.21 4.61 -20.52
C VAL A 71 -29.96 5.02 -19.75
N LEU A 72 -30.16 5.44 -18.50
CA LEU A 72 -29.10 5.83 -17.58
C LEU A 72 -29.08 4.86 -16.40
N ARG A 73 -27.89 4.36 -16.04
CA ARG A 73 -27.71 3.40 -14.97
C ARG A 73 -26.76 3.95 -13.92
N ASN A 74 -27.16 3.88 -12.64
CA ASN A 74 -26.23 4.09 -11.53
C ASN A 74 -25.57 2.75 -11.21
N GLU A 75 -24.29 2.61 -11.58
CA GLU A 75 -23.46 1.44 -11.25
C GLU A 75 -22.56 1.68 -10.03
N GLY A 76 -22.72 2.83 -9.36
CA GLY A 76 -21.98 3.15 -8.15
C GLY A 76 -22.68 2.64 -6.90
N ASP A 77 -21.91 2.51 -5.83
CA ASP A 77 -22.40 2.04 -4.54
C ASP A 77 -23.05 3.14 -3.68
N ALA A 78 -23.22 4.33 -4.23
CA ALA A 78 -23.88 5.46 -3.57
C ALA A 78 -25.06 6.02 -4.39
N PRO A 79 -26.03 6.68 -3.74
CA PRO A 79 -27.17 7.29 -4.41
C PRO A 79 -26.73 8.31 -5.46
N LEU A 80 -27.35 8.27 -6.63
CA LEU A 80 -27.12 9.21 -7.72
C LEU A 80 -28.34 10.13 -7.88
N HIS A 81 -28.10 11.43 -7.91
CA HIS A 81 -29.13 12.45 -8.11
C HIS A 81 -28.92 13.16 -9.45
N VAL A 82 -29.94 13.11 -10.32
CA VAL A 82 -29.93 13.84 -11.60
C VAL A 82 -30.56 15.22 -11.38
N LEU A 83 -29.78 16.28 -11.49
CA LEU A 83 -30.24 17.65 -11.22
C LEU A 83 -30.82 18.34 -12.47
N ARG A 84 -30.28 18.04 -13.65
CA ARG A 84 -30.70 18.65 -14.92
C ARG A 84 -30.38 17.70 -16.07
N ALA A 85 -31.30 17.60 -17.02
CA ALA A 85 -31.08 17.00 -18.33
C ALA A 85 -31.57 18.00 -19.38
N LYS A 86 -30.75 18.27 -20.40
CA LYS A 86 -31.09 19.19 -21.50
C LYS A 86 -30.71 18.53 -22.84
N PRO A 87 -31.61 18.54 -23.83
CA PRO A 87 -31.25 18.17 -25.20
C PRO A 87 -30.31 19.22 -25.81
N SER A 88 -29.22 18.76 -26.42
CA SER A 88 -28.18 19.58 -27.08
C SER A 88 -28.56 19.97 -28.50
#